data_AF-A0A9D4LZU8-F1
#
_entry.id   AF-A0A9D4LZU8-F1
#
_cell.length_a   1.000
_cell.length_b   1.000
_cell.length_c   1.000
_cell.angle_alpha   90.00
_cell.angle_beta   90.00
_cell.angle_gamma   90.00
#
_symmetry.space_group_name_H-M   'P 1'
#
loop_
_entity.id
_entity.type
_entity.pdbx_description
1 polymer ?
#
loop_
_entity_poly.entity_id
_entity_poly.type
_entity_poly.pdbx_seq_one_letter_code
_entity_poly.pdbx_strand_id
1 'polypeptide(L)'
;MLDTMTSISGTFNSKLIDSLKSGKRFRIVGDNINFKMGVLQERKSVGKVGHIQHWFGSAAIVQNVNFQAMDNDIPQCDLRLLPTETLIICEEELQEISNKFSVLSSRVLVEFFPWLKPSTACVNEAIAVVPQDLKKKNTIIPFPIMHKNEQKYADVVDILDSYQQTCETVHLESGQVLEPVHVVGDQLTRERFSGEKRLRAAALTEKERLKALNPITFELFHLQMAVLTMFYQILYDETHTDIFTLHSQKVRLLRKEANGLDVKNHFDSCKELAISVIKAFLVQATLEHYNLQNTNSYLENIPNFEQMQDDEKKEWMISFITPIVNEIMSVSQKVVNGTFVEEANPDMVNKYSMVLVELGLVFLELCDIVKSPNRERLITCLKYLMLILKGHNSKSKYALEILRFLCQQYALLSKKQSHAAVYGLFVNTGKTIIPADLQMEHLVRITKTHIRAMCSNVTDQSLIKRSSAFFGINEISEAFEKSHQ
;
A
#
# COMPACT_ATOMS: atom_id res chain seq x y z
N MET A 1 14.72 -37.60 12.69
CA MET A 1 13.54 -36.74 12.44
C MET A 1 13.43 -35.59 13.44
N LEU A 2 13.61 -35.80 14.76
CA LEU A 2 13.68 -34.67 15.72
C LEU A 2 14.91 -33.77 15.48
N ASP A 3 16.09 -34.34 15.22
CA ASP A 3 17.32 -33.57 14.93
C ASP A 3 17.29 -32.80 13.61
N THR A 4 16.49 -33.27 12.66
CA THR A 4 16.25 -32.61 11.36
C THR A 4 15.29 -31.42 11.49
N MET A 5 14.57 -31.30 12.61
CA MET A 5 13.62 -30.21 12.87
C MET A 5 14.19 -29.13 13.80
N THR A 6 15.12 -29.48 14.69
CA THR A 6 15.89 -28.48 15.46
C THR A 6 16.82 -27.66 14.56
N SER A 7 17.26 -28.22 13.42
CA SER A 7 17.98 -27.47 12.39
C SER A 7 17.09 -26.42 11.69
N ILE A 8 15.77 -26.61 11.65
CA ILE A 8 14.82 -25.73 10.95
C ILE A 8 14.62 -24.41 11.70
N SER A 9 14.66 -24.39 13.04
CA SER A 9 14.57 -23.14 13.80
C SER A 9 15.80 -22.22 13.64
N GLY A 10 16.93 -22.75 13.15
CA GLY A 10 18.12 -21.98 12.78
C GLY A 10 18.16 -21.50 11.32
N THR A 11 17.22 -21.94 10.47
CA THR A 11 17.29 -21.68 9.01
C THR A 11 16.99 -20.24 8.62
N PHE A 12 16.20 -19.49 9.40
CA PHE A 12 15.87 -18.11 9.03
C PHE A 12 17.05 -17.16 9.33
N ASN A 13 17.73 -17.34 10.48
CA ASN A 13 18.95 -16.60 10.81
C ASN A 13 20.04 -16.87 9.79
N SER A 14 20.30 -18.14 9.44
CA SER A 14 21.33 -18.46 8.44
C SER A 14 21.03 -17.78 7.09
N LYS A 15 19.78 -17.79 6.64
CA LYS A 15 19.38 -17.13 5.38
C LYS A 15 19.47 -15.61 5.43
N LEU A 16 19.18 -15.00 6.58
CA LEU A 16 19.42 -13.57 6.79
C LEU A 16 20.91 -13.25 6.77
N ILE A 17 21.73 -14.05 7.45
CA ILE A 17 23.19 -13.92 7.49
C ILE A 17 23.77 -14.04 6.07
N ASP A 18 23.33 -15.03 5.29
CA ASP A 18 23.75 -15.22 3.91
C ASP A 18 23.33 -14.04 3.02
N SER A 19 22.12 -13.51 3.22
CA SER A 19 21.64 -12.32 2.52
C SER A 19 22.50 -11.10 2.84
N LEU A 20 22.84 -10.88 4.11
CA LEU A 20 23.73 -9.79 4.54
C LEU A 20 25.14 -9.96 3.98
N LYS A 21 25.70 -11.17 3.99
CA LYS A 21 27.02 -11.48 3.38
C LYS A 21 27.03 -11.22 1.87
N SER A 22 25.90 -11.36 1.19
CA SER A 22 25.73 -10.98 -0.22
C SER A 22 25.58 -9.47 -0.45
N GLY A 23 25.70 -8.65 0.60
CA GLY A 23 25.59 -7.19 0.55
C GLY A 23 24.15 -6.68 0.48
N LYS A 24 23.15 -7.54 0.68
CA LYS A 24 21.74 -7.14 0.70
C LYS A 24 21.34 -6.63 2.08
N ARG A 25 20.22 -5.90 2.10
CA ARG A 25 19.58 -5.40 3.33
C ARG A 25 18.20 -6.05 3.45
N PHE A 26 17.63 -6.03 4.64
CA PHE A 26 16.26 -6.49 4.84
C PHE A 26 15.48 -5.49 5.68
N ARG A 27 14.15 -5.63 5.62
CA ARG A 27 13.19 -4.93 6.47
C ARG A 27 12.24 -5.93 7.08
N ILE A 28 11.60 -5.56 8.17
CA ILE A 28 10.67 -6.44 8.89
C ILE A 28 9.25 -5.94 8.66
N VAL A 29 8.35 -6.82 8.22
CA VAL A 29 6.91 -6.56 8.18
C VAL A 29 6.21 -7.45 9.21
N GLY A 30 5.28 -6.88 9.96
CA GLY A 30 4.50 -7.58 10.97
C GLY A 30 3.00 -7.31 10.83
N ASP A 31 2.20 -8.28 11.26
CA ASP A 31 0.74 -8.18 11.32
C ASP A 31 0.15 -9.18 12.33
N ASN A 32 -1.08 -8.91 12.77
CA ASN A 32 -1.85 -9.74 13.68
C ASN A 32 -2.40 -11.01 13.02
N ILE A 33 -2.18 -12.14 13.68
CA ILE A 33 -2.78 -13.43 13.35
C ILE A 33 -3.91 -13.71 14.34
N ASN A 34 -5.10 -13.27 13.98
CA ASN A 34 -6.32 -13.54 14.75
C ASN A 34 -7.00 -14.83 14.26
N PHE A 35 -7.30 -15.75 15.17
CA PHE A 35 -8.01 -17.00 14.85
C PHE A 35 -8.91 -17.46 15.99
N LYS A 36 -10.02 -18.11 15.64
CA LYS A 36 -10.95 -18.68 16.62
C LYS A 36 -10.48 -20.08 17.04
N MET A 37 -10.32 -20.26 18.34
CA MET A 37 -10.15 -21.57 18.96
C MET A 37 -11.53 -22.13 19.29
N GLY A 38 -11.94 -23.14 18.55
CA GLY A 38 -13.16 -23.89 18.84
C GLY A 38 -12.94 -24.84 20.00
N VAL A 39 -13.98 -25.06 20.80
CA VAL A 39 -14.05 -26.17 21.76
C VAL A 39 -15.08 -27.19 21.27
N LEU A 40 -14.76 -28.48 21.42
CA LEU A 40 -15.60 -29.58 20.92
C LEU A 40 -17.01 -29.58 21.56
N GLN A 41 -17.11 -29.17 22.83
CA GLN A 41 -18.35 -28.91 23.52
C GLN A 41 -18.20 -27.64 24.36
N GLU A 42 -19.01 -26.63 24.07
CA GLU A 42 -19.04 -25.41 24.88
C GLU A 42 -19.77 -25.68 26.20
N ARG A 43 -19.09 -25.41 27.32
CA ARG A 43 -19.66 -25.48 28.67
C ARG A 43 -19.21 -24.25 29.45
N LYS A 44 -20.08 -23.23 29.47
CA LYS A 44 -19.85 -21.97 30.18
C LYS A 44 -19.60 -22.17 31.68
N SER A 45 -20.22 -23.18 32.29
CA SER A 45 -20.07 -23.52 33.71
C SER A 45 -18.67 -23.99 34.12
N VAL A 46 -17.84 -24.44 33.17
CA VAL A 46 -16.47 -24.89 33.42
C VAL A 46 -15.44 -24.11 32.59
N GLY A 47 -15.82 -22.93 32.09
CA GLY A 47 -14.92 -22.03 31.35
C GLY A 47 -14.46 -22.55 29.97
N LYS A 48 -15.04 -23.65 29.46
CA LYS A 48 -14.75 -24.16 28.11
C LYS A 48 -15.66 -23.49 27.10
N VAL A 49 -15.29 -22.31 26.63
CA VAL A 49 -16.00 -21.57 25.59
C VAL A 49 -15.03 -21.26 24.48
N GLY A 50 -15.48 -21.25 23.22
CA GLY A 50 -14.62 -20.84 22.12
C GLY A 50 -14.16 -19.39 22.29
N HIS A 51 -12.88 -19.13 22.01
CA HIS A 51 -12.29 -17.80 22.17
C HIS A 51 -11.43 -17.42 20.96
N ILE A 52 -11.18 -16.13 20.78
CA ILE A 52 -10.26 -15.63 19.75
C ILE A 52 -8.87 -15.57 20.38
N GLN A 53 -7.89 -16.15 19.69
CA GLN A 53 -6.47 -15.98 19.98
C GLN A 53 -5.91 -14.84 19.14
N HIS A 54 -5.05 -14.04 19.77
CA HIS A 54 -4.40 -12.87 19.19
C HIS A 54 -2.89 -13.05 19.24
N TRP A 55 -2.32 -13.44 18.09
CA TRP A 55 -0.89 -13.68 17.94
C TRP A 55 -0.27 -12.71 16.93
N PHE A 56 1.05 -12.67 16.87
CA PHE A 56 1.78 -11.77 15.98
C PHE A 56 2.64 -12.55 15.00
N GLY A 57 2.43 -12.31 13.71
CA GLY A 57 3.22 -12.87 12.61
C GLY A 57 4.14 -11.82 12.04
N SER A 58 5.31 -12.26 11.54
CA SER A 58 6.20 -11.35 10.83
C SER A 58 7.12 -12.05 9.84
N ALA A 59 7.73 -11.27 8.97
CA ALA A 59 8.71 -11.74 8.00
C ALA A 59 9.75 -10.66 7.72
N ALA A 60 10.96 -11.10 7.40
CA ALA A 60 11.96 -10.26 6.77
C ALA A 60 11.79 -10.27 5.25
N ILE A 61 11.80 -9.08 4.65
CA ILE A 61 11.80 -8.90 3.20
C ILE A 61 13.19 -8.44 2.80
N VAL A 62 13.93 -9.31 2.12
CA VAL A 62 15.26 -8.99 1.59
C VAL A 62 15.10 -8.08 0.38
N GLN A 63 15.74 -6.92 0.45
CA GLN A 63 15.67 -5.86 -0.55
C GLN A 63 16.74 -6.08 -1.62
N ASN A 64 16.35 -5.92 -2.88
CA ASN A 64 17.27 -5.98 -4.02
C ASN A 64 17.84 -4.61 -4.39
N VAL A 65 17.16 -3.53 -4.00
CA VAL A 65 17.62 -2.16 -4.24
C VAL A 65 18.81 -1.80 -3.36
N ASN A 66 19.81 -1.16 -3.97
CA ASN A 66 20.99 -0.69 -3.28
C ASN A 66 21.16 0.82 -3.49
N PHE A 67 21.40 1.55 -2.40
CA PHE A 67 21.59 3.00 -2.38
C PHE A 67 22.96 3.36 -1.79
N GLN A 68 23.97 2.49 -1.93
CA GLN A 68 25.33 2.70 -1.39
C GLN A 68 25.99 4.00 -1.88
N ALA A 69 25.67 4.46 -3.09
CA ALA A 69 26.18 5.71 -3.65
C ALA A 69 25.56 6.97 -3.02
N MET A 70 24.55 6.83 -2.14
CA MET A 70 23.87 7.95 -1.48
C MET A 70 24.41 8.19 -0.07
N ASP A 71 24.48 9.46 0.31
CA ASP A 71 24.88 9.89 1.66
C ASP A 71 24.01 9.23 2.74
N ASN A 72 24.66 8.74 3.79
CA ASN A 72 24.01 8.06 4.90
C ASN A 72 24.36 8.64 6.29
N ASP A 73 25.18 9.69 6.33
CA ASP A 73 25.88 10.07 7.57
C ASP A 73 25.01 10.89 8.53
N ILE A 74 24.09 11.70 8.00
CA ILE A 74 23.25 12.59 8.81
C ILE A 74 21.80 12.68 8.28
N PRO A 75 20.82 13.01 9.14
CA PRO A 75 19.50 13.47 8.72
C PRO A 75 19.59 14.61 7.70
N GLN A 76 18.66 14.67 6.76
CA GLN A 76 18.67 15.65 5.68
C GLN A 76 18.53 17.10 6.18
N CYS A 77 17.70 17.33 7.20
CA CYS A 77 17.62 18.63 7.87
C CYS A 77 17.04 18.49 9.30
N ASP A 78 17.22 19.52 10.13
CA ASP A 78 16.51 19.62 11.40
C ASP A 78 15.02 19.84 11.15
N LEU A 79 14.17 18.99 11.74
CA LEU A 79 12.73 19.07 11.59
C LEU A 79 12.15 20.45 11.98
N ARG A 80 12.76 21.15 12.93
CA ARG A 80 12.33 22.50 13.37
C ARG A 80 12.59 23.57 12.32
N LEU A 81 13.47 23.29 11.36
CA LEU A 81 13.84 24.19 10.27
C LEU A 81 13.16 23.80 8.95
N LEU A 82 12.40 22.69 8.91
CA LEU A 82 11.70 22.25 7.70
C LEU A 82 10.53 23.19 7.42
N PRO A 83 10.49 23.89 6.26
CA PRO A 83 9.37 24.74 5.90
C PRO A 83 8.07 23.93 5.76
N THR A 84 6.96 24.48 6.25
CA THR A 84 5.68 23.75 6.23
C THR A 84 5.15 23.57 4.81
N GLU A 85 5.45 24.51 3.91
CA GLU A 85 5.12 24.39 2.48
C GLU A 85 5.74 23.15 1.81
N THR A 86 6.85 22.61 2.33
CA THR A 86 7.46 21.38 1.80
C THR A 86 6.59 20.14 2.04
N LEU A 87 5.70 20.17 3.03
CA LEU A 87 4.86 19.05 3.44
C LEU A 87 3.46 19.05 2.80
N ILE A 88 3.06 20.18 2.21
CA ILE A 88 1.77 20.38 1.56
C ILE A 88 2.00 20.36 0.04
N ILE A 89 0.95 20.04 -0.72
CA ILE A 89 1.03 20.09 -2.18
C ILE A 89 1.05 21.56 -2.67
N CYS A 90 1.95 21.89 -3.60
CA CYS A 90 1.96 23.18 -4.28
C CYS A 90 1.25 23.14 -5.65
N GLU A 91 1.13 24.29 -6.32
CA GLU A 91 0.47 24.41 -7.63
C GLU A 91 1.17 23.57 -8.70
N GLU A 92 2.51 23.58 -8.74
CA GLU A 92 3.29 22.79 -9.70
C GLU A 92 3.08 21.28 -9.48
N GLU A 93 3.10 20.83 -8.23
CA GLU A 93 2.85 19.44 -7.87
C GLU A 93 1.41 19.01 -8.21
N LEU A 94 0.43 19.89 -8.03
CA LEU A 94 -0.96 19.61 -8.43
C LEU A 94 -1.11 19.52 -9.95
N GLN A 95 -0.40 20.36 -10.70
CA GLN A 95 -0.37 20.27 -12.16
C GLN A 95 0.27 18.95 -12.62
N GLU A 96 1.32 18.48 -11.95
CA GLU A 96 1.85 17.15 -12.23
C GLU A 96 0.85 16.04 -11.95
N ILE A 97 0.04 16.14 -10.88
CA ILE A 97 -1.04 15.19 -10.61
C ILE A 97 -2.08 15.23 -11.74
N SER A 98 -2.49 16.41 -12.20
CA SER A 98 -3.41 16.56 -13.34
C SER A 98 -2.87 15.88 -14.61
N ASN A 99 -1.57 16.04 -14.89
CA ASN A 99 -0.92 15.37 -16.02
C ASN A 99 -0.94 13.84 -15.85
N LYS A 100 -0.67 13.32 -14.65
CA LYS A 100 -0.73 11.88 -14.35
C LYS A 100 -2.17 11.34 -14.48
N PHE A 101 -3.16 12.09 -14.02
CA PHE A 101 -4.58 11.77 -14.18
C PHE A 101 -5.01 11.78 -15.65
N SER A 102 -4.45 12.68 -16.46
CA SER A 102 -4.65 12.67 -17.91
C SER A 102 -4.16 11.35 -18.50
N VAL A 103 -2.95 10.89 -18.18
CA VAL A 103 -2.45 9.58 -18.64
C VAL A 103 -3.36 8.43 -18.20
N LEU A 104 -3.77 8.40 -16.92
CA LEU A 104 -4.69 7.36 -16.41
C LEU A 104 -6.03 7.39 -17.12
N SER A 105 -6.56 8.57 -17.40
CA SER A 105 -7.83 8.76 -18.12
C SER A 105 -7.70 8.33 -19.59
N SER A 106 -6.58 8.65 -20.27
CA SER A 106 -6.32 8.18 -21.62
C SER A 106 -6.33 6.65 -21.71
N ARG A 107 -5.80 5.94 -20.72
CA ARG A 107 -5.87 4.46 -20.65
C ARG A 107 -7.30 3.95 -20.54
N VAL A 108 -8.18 4.67 -19.85
CA VAL A 108 -9.61 4.36 -19.84
C VAL A 108 -10.21 4.57 -21.24
N LEU A 109 -9.95 5.71 -21.88
CA LEU A 109 -10.60 6.03 -23.16
C LEU A 109 -10.24 5.04 -24.27
N VAL A 110 -9.00 4.57 -24.36
CA VAL A 110 -8.60 3.56 -25.38
C VAL A 110 -9.31 2.21 -25.19
N GLU A 111 -9.82 1.90 -23.99
CA GLU A 111 -10.62 0.70 -23.76
C GLU A 111 -12.03 0.82 -24.37
N PHE A 112 -12.61 2.02 -24.40
CA PHE A 112 -14.02 2.24 -24.72
C PHE A 112 -14.29 2.90 -26.08
N PHE A 113 -13.37 3.72 -26.59
CA PHE A 113 -13.49 4.41 -27.89
C PHE A 113 -12.72 3.63 -28.97
N PRO A 114 -13.40 2.97 -29.93
CA PRO A 114 -12.73 2.11 -30.90
C PRO A 114 -11.68 2.83 -31.76
N TRP A 115 -11.92 4.09 -32.10
CA TRP A 115 -11.01 4.91 -32.91
C TRP A 115 -9.75 5.35 -32.16
N LEU A 116 -9.71 5.20 -30.83
CA LEU A 116 -8.52 5.45 -30.01
C LEU A 116 -7.65 4.21 -29.80
N LYS A 117 -8.11 3.02 -30.20
CA LYS A 117 -7.37 1.76 -30.04
C LYS A 117 -5.95 1.77 -30.61
N PRO A 118 -5.64 2.43 -31.75
CA PRO A 118 -4.27 2.52 -32.25
C PRO A 118 -3.26 3.14 -31.24
N SER A 119 -3.74 3.92 -30.28
CA SER A 119 -2.92 4.56 -29.23
C SER A 119 -2.81 3.73 -27.95
N THR A 120 -3.34 2.50 -27.92
CA THR A 120 -3.36 1.66 -26.70
C THR A 120 -1.96 1.38 -26.14
N ALA A 121 -0.99 1.13 -27.01
CA ALA A 121 0.36 0.78 -26.58
C ALA A 121 1.04 1.96 -25.86
N CYS A 122 0.99 3.17 -26.44
CA CYS A 122 1.71 4.33 -25.92
C CYS A 122 1.14 4.88 -24.60
N VAL A 123 -0.17 4.75 -24.35
CA VAL A 123 -0.78 5.21 -23.09
C VAL A 123 -0.63 4.19 -21.95
N ASN A 124 -0.44 2.91 -22.26
CA ASN A 124 -0.29 1.85 -21.26
C ASN A 124 1.15 1.65 -20.75
N GLU A 125 2.10 2.39 -21.30
CA GLU A 125 3.46 2.46 -20.75
C GLU A 125 3.44 2.94 -19.30
N ALA A 126 4.39 2.46 -18.51
CA ALA A 126 4.57 2.92 -17.14
C ALA A 126 4.79 4.44 -17.11
N ILE A 127 4.03 5.16 -16.28
CA ILE A 127 4.14 6.62 -16.13
C ILE A 127 5.56 7.02 -15.66
N ALA A 128 6.24 6.14 -14.92
CA ALA A 128 7.61 6.35 -14.51
C ALA A 128 8.44 5.08 -14.66
N VAL A 129 9.75 5.27 -14.87
CA VAL A 129 10.72 4.18 -14.95
C VAL A 129 10.84 3.49 -13.60
N VAL A 130 10.58 2.18 -13.59
CA VAL A 130 10.80 1.34 -12.41
C VAL A 130 12.30 1.00 -12.30
N PRO A 131 12.95 1.29 -11.16
CA PRO A 131 14.32 0.86 -10.89
C PRO A 131 14.54 -0.62 -11.23
N GLN A 132 15.62 -0.94 -11.96
CA GLN A 132 15.86 -2.31 -12.45
C GLN A 132 15.95 -3.34 -11.31
N ASP A 133 16.49 -2.95 -10.16
CA ASP A 133 16.58 -3.83 -9.00
C ASP A 133 15.21 -4.17 -8.37
N LEU A 134 14.19 -3.33 -8.52
CA LEU A 134 12.82 -3.63 -8.08
C LEU A 134 12.11 -4.62 -9.01
N LYS A 135 12.62 -4.84 -10.23
CA LYS A 135 12.09 -5.86 -11.13
C LYS A 135 12.51 -7.29 -10.73
N LYS A 136 13.50 -7.42 -9.83
CA LYS A 136 13.96 -8.70 -9.31
C LYS A 136 13.04 -9.17 -8.17
N LYS A 137 12.64 -10.45 -8.19
CA LYS A 137 11.86 -11.08 -7.11
C LYS A 137 12.56 -10.89 -5.76
N ASN A 138 11.82 -10.46 -4.75
CA ASN A 138 12.32 -10.36 -3.37
C ASN A 138 12.34 -11.74 -2.70
N THR A 139 13.28 -11.92 -1.78
CA THR A 139 13.29 -13.08 -0.88
C THR A 139 12.53 -12.72 0.38
N ILE A 140 11.53 -13.54 0.74
CA ILE A 140 10.70 -13.37 1.92
C ILE A 140 11.08 -14.45 2.91
N ILE A 141 11.50 -14.08 4.12
CA ILE A 141 11.96 -15.00 5.17
C ILE A 141 11.00 -14.85 6.36
N PRO A 142 9.99 -15.72 6.51
CA PRO A 142 9.07 -15.70 7.63
C PRO A 142 9.79 -15.93 8.96
N PHE A 143 9.39 -15.17 9.97
CA PHE A 143 9.81 -15.39 11.36
C PHE A 143 8.87 -16.37 12.07
N PRO A 144 9.35 -17.03 13.14
CA PRO A 144 8.47 -17.78 14.02
C PRO A 144 7.33 -16.92 14.55
N ILE A 145 6.14 -17.49 14.66
CA ILE A 145 4.98 -16.76 15.19
C ILE A 145 5.18 -16.51 16.69
N MET A 146 4.83 -15.31 17.13
CA MET A 146 4.89 -14.92 18.53
C MET A 146 3.49 -14.98 19.15
N HIS A 147 3.36 -15.63 20.31
CA HIS A 147 2.09 -15.66 21.07
C HIS A 147 1.93 -14.35 21.85
N LYS A 148 1.88 -13.26 21.10
CA LYS A 148 1.93 -11.90 21.58
C LYS A 148 0.82 -11.12 20.90
N ASN A 149 0.10 -10.34 21.68
CA ASN A 149 -1.00 -9.52 21.20
C ASN A 149 -0.54 -8.06 21.12
N GLU A 150 -0.46 -7.50 19.91
CA GLU A 150 -0.02 -6.10 19.71
C GLU A 150 -0.90 -5.07 20.43
N GLN A 151 -2.12 -5.45 20.85
CA GLN A 151 -3.00 -4.58 21.63
C GLN A 151 -2.49 -4.38 23.07
N LYS A 152 -1.58 -5.24 23.56
CA LYS A 152 -0.96 -5.13 24.88
C LYS A 152 0.46 -4.61 24.75
N TYR A 153 0.78 -3.48 25.39
CA TYR A 153 2.12 -2.89 25.32
C TYR A 153 3.24 -3.82 25.82
N ALA A 154 2.99 -4.61 26.87
CA ALA A 154 3.96 -5.60 27.35
C ALA A 154 4.30 -6.67 26.29
N ASP A 155 3.33 -7.03 25.44
CA ASP A 155 3.58 -7.96 24.34
C ASP A 155 4.31 -7.27 23.17
N VAL A 156 4.02 -5.98 22.92
CA VAL A 156 4.74 -5.16 21.92
C VAL A 156 6.21 -5.00 22.27
N VAL A 157 6.51 -4.79 23.56
CA VAL A 157 7.86 -4.83 24.15
C VAL A 157 8.59 -6.10 23.71
N ASP A 158 8.00 -7.27 23.99
CA ASP A 158 8.63 -8.55 23.70
C ASP A 158 8.83 -8.77 22.19
N ILE A 159 7.89 -8.31 21.36
CA ILE A 159 8.00 -8.35 19.89
C ILE A 159 9.22 -7.53 19.43
N LEU A 160 9.34 -6.28 19.89
CA LEU A 160 10.44 -5.40 19.47
C LEU A 160 11.79 -5.83 20.03
N ASP A 161 11.85 -6.36 21.25
CA ASP A 161 13.08 -6.91 21.82
C ASP A 161 13.56 -8.13 21.03
N SER A 162 12.63 -8.99 20.59
CA SER A 162 12.93 -10.11 19.68
C SER A 162 13.50 -9.63 18.34
N TYR A 163 12.96 -8.56 17.76
CA TYR A 163 13.50 -7.97 16.52
C TYR A 163 14.87 -7.35 16.71
N GLN A 164 15.06 -6.58 17.78
CA GLN A 164 16.34 -5.96 18.11
C GLN A 164 17.42 -7.04 18.29
N GLN A 165 17.12 -8.10 19.06
CA GLN A 165 18.02 -9.22 19.26
C GLN A 165 18.34 -9.94 17.94
N THR A 166 17.32 -10.22 17.12
CA THR A 166 17.51 -10.85 15.81
C THR A 166 18.44 -10.02 14.94
N CYS A 167 18.21 -8.70 14.87
CA CYS A 167 19.03 -7.78 14.08
C CYS A 167 20.48 -7.76 14.57
N GLU A 168 20.72 -7.67 15.88
CA GLU A 168 22.06 -7.73 16.47
C GLU A 168 22.78 -9.03 16.14
N THR A 169 22.11 -10.17 16.33
CA THR A 169 22.67 -11.51 16.09
C THR A 169 23.05 -11.70 14.62
N VAL A 170 22.15 -11.42 13.67
CA VAL A 170 22.44 -11.68 12.25
C VAL A 170 23.52 -10.75 11.69
N HIS A 171 23.57 -9.49 12.15
CA HIS A 171 24.64 -8.57 11.71
C HIS A 171 25.99 -8.99 12.30
N LEU A 172 26.05 -9.31 13.59
CA LEU A 172 27.26 -9.79 14.25
C LEU A 172 27.81 -11.06 13.57
N GLU A 173 26.96 -12.07 13.35
CA GLU A 173 27.36 -13.34 12.73
C GLU A 173 27.67 -13.21 11.22
N SER A 174 27.13 -12.19 10.55
CA SER A 174 27.48 -11.86 9.16
C SER A 174 28.80 -11.08 9.02
N GLY A 175 29.32 -10.52 10.12
CA GLY A 175 30.46 -9.61 10.12
C GLY A 175 30.15 -8.22 9.54
N GLN A 176 28.87 -7.89 9.36
CA GLN A 176 28.42 -6.58 8.86
C GLN A 176 28.10 -5.63 10.02
N VAL A 177 28.29 -4.33 9.79
CA VAL A 177 27.87 -3.30 10.74
C VAL A 177 26.34 -3.29 10.84
N LEU A 178 25.81 -3.23 12.07
CA LEU A 178 24.37 -3.12 12.30
C LEU A 178 23.86 -1.76 11.81
N GLU A 179 23.28 -1.74 10.62
CA GLU A 179 22.56 -0.58 10.10
C GLU A 179 21.10 -0.59 10.57
N PRO A 180 20.42 0.57 10.63
CA PRO A 180 18.99 0.62 10.96
C PRO A 180 18.14 -0.22 10.00
N VAL A 181 17.33 -1.10 10.58
CA VAL A 181 16.37 -1.98 9.91
C VAL A 181 15.00 -1.31 9.94
N HIS A 182 14.44 -1.12 8.75
CA HIS A 182 13.09 -0.58 8.58
C HIS A 182 12.06 -1.59 9.09
N VAL A 183 11.18 -1.17 9.99
CA VAL A 183 10.05 -1.98 10.49
C VAL A 183 8.74 -1.39 9.99
N VAL A 184 7.83 -2.24 9.55
CA VAL A 184 6.55 -1.81 8.99
C VAL A 184 5.40 -2.69 9.43
N GLY A 185 4.19 -2.15 9.30
CA GLY A 185 2.94 -2.86 9.52
C GLY A 185 1.76 -1.97 9.19
N ASP A 186 0.56 -2.44 9.52
CA ASP A 186 -0.65 -1.64 9.41
C ASP A 186 -0.59 -0.40 10.35
N GLN A 187 -1.61 0.46 10.27
CA GLN A 187 -1.65 1.68 11.07
C GLN A 187 -1.56 1.41 12.59
N LEU A 188 -2.21 0.35 13.07
CA LEU A 188 -2.20 -0.01 14.48
C LEU A 188 -0.82 -0.49 14.93
N THR A 189 -0.20 -1.40 14.17
CA THR A 189 1.16 -1.91 14.39
C THR A 189 2.15 -0.74 14.49
N ARG A 190 2.11 0.16 13.50
CA ARG A 190 2.97 1.35 13.43
C ARG A 190 2.79 2.23 14.68
N GLU A 191 1.56 2.51 15.08
CA GLU A 191 1.22 3.33 16.25
C GLU A 191 1.75 2.71 17.54
N ARG A 192 1.55 1.41 17.74
CA ARG A 192 1.98 0.68 18.93
C ARG A 192 3.50 0.61 19.03
N PHE A 193 4.18 0.25 17.94
CA PHE A 193 5.63 0.11 17.93
C PHE A 193 6.33 1.46 18.14
N SER A 194 5.81 2.53 17.53
CA SER A 194 6.31 3.88 17.76
C SER A 194 6.01 4.39 19.18
N GLY A 195 4.90 3.93 19.78
CA GLY A 195 4.60 4.16 21.19
C GLY A 195 5.68 3.58 22.09
N GLU A 196 6.05 2.33 21.86
CA GLU A 196 7.08 1.65 22.66
C GLU A 196 8.44 2.33 22.54
N LYS A 197 8.87 2.67 21.32
CA LYS A 197 10.12 3.43 21.14
C LYS A 197 10.12 4.77 21.88
N ARG A 198 8.98 5.45 21.98
CA ARG A 198 8.87 6.70 22.76
C ARG A 198 8.98 6.46 24.25
N LEU A 199 8.39 5.39 24.78
CA LEU A 199 8.51 5.01 26.19
C LEU A 199 9.96 4.74 26.58
N ARG A 200 10.74 4.14 25.67
CA ARG A 200 12.15 3.82 25.89
C ARG A 200 13.13 4.88 25.38
N ALA A 201 12.67 6.05 24.92
CA ALA A 201 13.54 7.05 24.29
C ALA A 201 14.67 7.54 25.21
N ALA A 202 14.43 7.53 26.53
CA ALA A 202 15.38 7.95 27.56
C ALA A 202 16.20 6.79 28.17
N ALA A 203 16.05 5.56 27.68
CA ALA A 203 16.85 4.43 28.17
C ALA A 203 18.35 4.67 27.93
N LEU A 204 19.22 4.03 28.72
CA LEU A 204 20.65 4.34 28.76
C LEU A 204 21.39 3.79 27.54
N THR A 205 21.04 2.60 27.08
CA THR A 205 21.73 1.92 25.97
C THR A 205 20.98 2.06 24.64
N GLU A 206 21.71 2.00 23.51
CA GLU A 206 21.09 2.03 22.18
C GLU A 206 20.16 0.84 21.91
N LYS A 207 20.51 -0.31 22.50
CA LYS A 207 19.70 -1.53 22.47
C LYS A 207 18.36 -1.33 23.17
N GLU A 208 18.36 -0.81 24.40
CA GLU A 208 17.11 -0.55 25.14
C GLU A 208 16.26 0.52 24.44
N ARG A 209 16.89 1.52 23.79
CA ARG A 209 16.20 2.51 22.95
C ARG A 209 15.66 1.93 21.63
N LEU A 210 15.92 0.65 21.33
CA LEU A 210 15.55 -0.02 20.10
C LEU A 210 16.06 0.74 18.86
N LYS A 211 17.29 1.26 18.93
CA LYS A 211 17.85 2.18 17.92
C LYS A 211 17.95 1.51 16.54
N ALA A 212 18.22 0.20 16.49
CA ALA A 212 18.34 -0.53 15.24
C ALA A 212 17.00 -0.64 14.48
N LEU A 213 15.85 -0.50 15.15
CA LEU A 213 14.53 -0.62 14.53
C LEU A 213 14.03 0.75 14.05
N ASN A 214 14.56 1.24 12.93
CA ASN A 214 14.24 2.56 12.40
C ASN A 214 14.41 2.63 10.86
N PRO A 215 13.52 3.32 10.13
CA PRO A 215 12.26 3.93 10.59
C PRO A 215 11.19 2.89 10.93
N ILE A 216 10.09 3.36 11.56
CA ILE A 216 8.84 2.60 11.69
C ILE A 216 7.76 3.33 10.90
N THR A 217 7.21 2.70 9.86
CA THR A 217 6.26 3.34 8.92
C THR A 217 4.99 2.54 8.71
N PHE A 218 3.96 3.20 8.17
CA PHE A 218 2.74 2.55 7.70
C PHE A 218 2.97 1.92 6.31
N GLU A 219 1.97 1.19 5.82
CA GLU A 219 2.03 0.44 4.56
C GLU A 219 0.91 0.76 3.57
N LEU A 220 1.11 0.39 2.29
CA LEU A 220 0.30 0.87 1.17
C LEU A 220 -1.01 0.10 0.97
N PHE A 221 -1.09 -1.21 1.24
CA PHE A 221 -2.34 -1.94 1.02
C PHE A 221 -3.43 -1.47 1.98
N HIS A 222 -3.11 -1.36 3.27
CA HIS A 222 -4.06 -0.82 4.24
C HIS A 222 -4.37 0.67 4.02
N LEU A 223 -3.42 1.46 3.46
CA LEU A 223 -3.72 2.81 3.00
C LEU A 223 -4.72 2.80 1.82
N GLN A 224 -4.53 1.94 0.81
CA GLN A 224 -5.47 1.78 -0.31
C GLN A 224 -6.87 1.41 0.19
N MET A 225 -6.97 0.50 1.17
CA MET A 225 -8.24 0.17 1.82
C MET A 225 -8.87 1.38 2.52
N ALA A 226 -8.06 2.18 3.24
CA ALA A 226 -8.55 3.37 3.94
C ALA A 226 -9.03 4.46 2.97
N VAL A 227 -8.30 4.68 1.87
CA VAL A 227 -8.70 5.63 0.81
C VAL A 227 -9.99 5.18 0.14
N LEU A 228 -10.11 3.90 -0.20
CA LEU A 228 -11.35 3.37 -0.77
C LEU A 228 -12.51 3.43 0.24
N THR A 229 -12.26 3.19 1.53
CA THR A 229 -13.28 3.34 2.57
C THR A 229 -13.77 4.78 2.63
N MET A 230 -12.87 5.76 2.59
CA MET A 230 -13.22 7.19 2.53
C MET A 230 -14.02 7.52 1.26
N PHE A 231 -13.62 7.00 0.10
CA PHE A 231 -14.35 7.17 -1.16
C PHE A 231 -15.82 6.74 -1.02
N TYR A 232 -16.07 5.56 -0.43
CA TYR A 232 -17.42 5.09 -0.17
C TYR A 232 -18.14 5.90 0.91
N GLN A 233 -17.47 6.31 1.98
CA GLN A 233 -18.08 7.14 3.02
C GLN A 233 -18.59 8.49 2.49
N ILE A 234 -17.94 9.04 1.47
CA ILE A 234 -18.36 10.28 0.82
C ILE A 234 -19.47 10.04 -0.22
N LEU A 235 -19.37 8.95 -1.00
CA LEU A 235 -20.15 8.80 -2.23
C LEU A 235 -21.25 7.73 -2.18
N TYR A 236 -21.25 6.86 -1.17
CA TYR A 236 -22.14 5.71 -1.07
C TYR A 236 -23.20 5.93 0.00
N ASP A 237 -24.44 6.05 -0.45
CA ASP A 237 -25.62 6.16 0.41
C ASP A 237 -26.71 5.21 -0.06
N GLU A 238 -27.17 4.34 0.84
CA GLU A 238 -28.24 3.36 0.56
C GLU A 238 -29.64 3.96 0.72
N THR A 239 -29.75 5.11 1.38
CA THR A 239 -31.03 5.75 1.70
C THR A 239 -31.61 6.54 0.53
N HIS A 240 -30.75 7.11 -0.31
CA HIS A 240 -31.14 7.84 -1.51
C HIS A 240 -31.04 6.94 -2.74
N THR A 241 -32.07 7.00 -3.59
CA THR A 241 -32.16 6.18 -4.83
C THR A 241 -31.87 6.99 -6.08
N ASP A 242 -31.26 8.16 -5.94
CA ASP A 242 -30.96 9.03 -7.07
C ASP A 242 -30.11 8.31 -8.10
N ILE A 243 -30.53 8.46 -9.37
CA ILE A 243 -29.90 7.81 -10.51
C ILE A 243 -28.48 8.37 -10.63
N PHE A 244 -27.53 7.50 -10.95
CA PHE A 244 -26.11 7.81 -11.13
C PHE A 244 -25.28 7.95 -9.85
N THR A 245 -25.86 7.87 -8.66
CA THR A 245 -25.08 7.66 -7.43
C THR A 245 -24.33 6.31 -7.44
N LEU A 246 -23.22 6.21 -6.70
CA LEU A 246 -22.42 4.98 -6.57
C LEU A 246 -23.27 3.77 -6.10
N HIS A 247 -24.19 3.99 -5.17
CA HIS A 247 -25.13 2.96 -4.72
C HIS A 247 -26.12 2.57 -5.83
N SER A 248 -26.71 3.53 -6.55
CA SER A 248 -27.59 3.20 -7.68
C SER A 248 -26.86 2.39 -8.76
N GLN A 249 -25.58 2.70 -9.02
CA GLN A 249 -24.75 1.95 -9.97
C GLN A 249 -24.45 0.53 -9.48
N LYS A 250 -24.17 0.34 -8.19
CA LYS A 250 -24.06 -1.00 -7.58
C LYS A 250 -25.29 -1.85 -7.90
N VAL A 251 -26.49 -1.29 -7.67
CA VAL A 251 -27.76 -1.98 -7.90
C VAL A 251 -27.95 -2.30 -9.38
N ARG A 252 -27.74 -1.31 -10.27
CA ARG A 252 -27.89 -1.48 -11.73
C ARG A 252 -26.92 -2.51 -12.31
N LEU A 253 -25.68 -2.54 -11.83
CA LEU A 253 -24.64 -3.47 -12.27
C LEU A 253 -24.69 -4.83 -11.57
N LEU A 254 -25.69 -5.07 -10.70
CA LEU A 254 -25.87 -6.30 -9.93
C LEU A 254 -24.64 -6.70 -9.10
N ARG A 255 -23.87 -5.73 -8.61
CA ARG A 255 -22.65 -5.94 -7.80
C ARG A 255 -22.98 -6.16 -6.33
N LYS A 256 -23.69 -7.25 -6.02
CA LYS A 256 -24.22 -7.55 -4.68
C LYS A 256 -23.17 -7.59 -3.57
N GLU A 257 -22.00 -8.18 -3.86
CA GLU A 257 -20.90 -8.35 -2.90
C GLU A 257 -20.18 -7.04 -2.54
N ALA A 258 -20.36 -5.97 -3.31
CA ALA A 258 -19.74 -4.67 -3.02
C ALA A 258 -20.49 -3.93 -1.90
N ASN A 259 -20.21 -4.24 -0.63
CA ASN A 259 -20.80 -3.53 0.50
C ASN A 259 -20.03 -2.23 0.82
N GLY A 260 -20.58 -1.08 0.43
CA GLY A 260 -19.99 0.22 0.73
C GLY A 260 -19.96 0.58 2.22
N LEU A 261 -20.79 -0.05 3.05
CA LEU A 261 -20.78 0.13 4.51
C LEU A 261 -19.68 -0.71 5.19
N ASP A 262 -19.11 -1.69 4.49
CA ASP A 262 -18.05 -2.58 5.00
C ASP A 262 -17.00 -2.86 3.92
N VAL A 263 -16.39 -1.78 3.42
CA VAL A 263 -15.34 -1.83 2.39
C VAL A 263 -14.18 -2.72 2.82
N LYS A 264 -13.86 -2.77 4.13
CA LYS A 264 -12.73 -3.56 4.62
C LYS A 264 -12.89 -5.05 4.33
N ASN A 265 -14.07 -5.61 4.61
CA ASN A 265 -14.31 -7.04 4.41
C ASN A 265 -14.68 -7.38 2.96
N HIS A 266 -15.11 -6.39 2.16
CA HIS A 266 -15.46 -6.57 0.75
C HIS A 266 -14.58 -5.74 -0.18
N PHE A 267 -13.30 -5.62 0.15
CA PHE A 267 -12.37 -4.71 -0.51
C PHE A 267 -12.29 -4.93 -2.02
N ASP A 268 -12.08 -6.17 -2.46
CA ASP A 268 -11.94 -6.47 -3.89
C ASP A 268 -13.22 -6.15 -4.67
N SER A 269 -14.39 -6.52 -4.15
CA SER A 269 -15.68 -6.24 -4.80
C SER A 269 -16.00 -4.75 -4.83
N CYS A 270 -15.70 -4.00 -3.76
CA CYS A 270 -15.85 -2.55 -3.73
C CYS A 270 -14.86 -1.87 -4.69
N LYS A 271 -13.62 -2.34 -4.73
CA LYS A 271 -12.59 -1.82 -5.65
C LYS A 271 -13.02 -2.00 -7.11
N GLU A 272 -13.51 -3.19 -7.48
CA GLU A 272 -14.00 -3.46 -8.83
C GLU A 272 -15.19 -2.56 -9.21
N LEU A 273 -16.14 -2.37 -8.30
CA LEU A 273 -17.29 -1.49 -8.52
C LEU A 273 -16.82 -0.04 -8.71
N ALA A 274 -16.01 0.48 -7.79
CA ALA A 274 -15.48 1.84 -7.86
C ALA A 274 -14.76 2.09 -9.20
N ILE A 275 -13.83 1.21 -9.59
CA ILE A 275 -13.11 1.33 -10.87
C ILE A 275 -14.07 1.34 -12.06
N SER A 276 -15.09 0.47 -12.05
CA SER A 276 -16.08 0.38 -13.12
C SER A 276 -16.89 1.68 -13.25
N VAL A 277 -17.31 2.26 -12.12
CA VAL A 277 -18.08 3.52 -12.10
C VAL A 277 -17.22 4.71 -12.49
N ILE A 278 -15.98 4.81 -11.98
CA ILE A 278 -15.03 5.87 -12.37
C ILE A 278 -14.80 5.87 -13.89
N LYS A 279 -14.58 4.67 -14.47
CA LYS A 279 -14.40 4.53 -15.92
C LYS A 279 -15.63 5.00 -16.70
N ALA A 280 -16.83 4.61 -16.27
CA ALA A 280 -18.07 5.03 -16.92
C ALA A 280 -18.27 6.55 -16.88
N PHE A 281 -17.98 7.19 -15.74
CA PHE A 281 -18.09 8.64 -15.58
C PHE A 281 -17.06 9.40 -16.42
N LEU A 282 -15.83 8.90 -16.53
CA LEU A 282 -14.82 9.49 -17.42
C LEU A 282 -15.22 9.41 -18.89
N VAL A 283 -15.78 8.27 -19.31
CA VAL A 283 -16.32 8.12 -20.67
C VAL A 283 -17.47 9.10 -20.90
N GLN A 284 -18.41 9.21 -19.96
CA GLN A 284 -19.53 10.15 -20.06
C GLN A 284 -19.06 11.60 -20.13
N ALA A 285 -18.14 12.02 -19.25
CA ALA A 285 -17.56 13.36 -19.27
C ALA A 285 -16.87 13.67 -20.61
N THR A 286 -16.21 12.69 -21.21
CA THR A 286 -15.60 12.83 -22.54
C THR A 286 -16.66 13.00 -23.64
N LEU A 287 -17.73 12.22 -23.59
CA LEU A 287 -18.83 12.35 -24.56
C LEU A 287 -19.49 13.73 -24.48
N GLU A 288 -19.75 14.21 -23.26
CA GLU A 288 -20.37 15.52 -23.02
C GLU A 288 -19.46 16.66 -23.46
N HIS A 289 -18.19 16.67 -23.03
CA HIS A 289 -17.24 17.73 -23.36
C HIS A 289 -17.05 17.91 -24.87
N TYR A 290 -17.04 16.80 -25.62
CA TYR A 290 -16.83 16.80 -27.08
C TYR A 290 -18.13 16.70 -27.89
N ASN A 291 -19.31 16.77 -27.25
CA ASN A 291 -20.62 16.64 -27.89
C ASN A 291 -20.77 15.36 -28.74
N LEU A 292 -20.17 14.25 -28.29
CA LEU A 292 -20.24 12.95 -28.94
C LEU A 292 -21.49 12.20 -28.48
N GLN A 293 -22.20 11.57 -29.42
CA GLN A 293 -23.44 10.85 -29.10
C GLN A 293 -23.18 9.51 -28.40
N ASN A 294 -22.08 8.84 -28.73
CA ASN A 294 -21.64 7.59 -28.12
C ASN A 294 -20.16 7.34 -28.41
N THR A 295 -19.60 6.25 -27.89
CA THR A 295 -18.17 5.93 -28.04
C THR A 295 -17.75 5.56 -29.47
N ASN A 296 -18.69 5.34 -30.39
CA ASN A 296 -18.42 5.17 -31.82
C ASN A 296 -18.50 6.48 -32.61
N SER A 297 -18.94 7.58 -32.00
CA SER A 297 -18.90 8.91 -32.62
C SER A 297 -17.44 9.35 -32.78
N TYR A 298 -17.15 10.00 -33.91
CA TYR A 298 -15.83 10.52 -34.28
C TYR A 298 -15.86 12.04 -34.30
N LEU A 299 -14.72 12.65 -33.98
CA LEU A 299 -14.47 14.07 -34.24
C LEU A 299 -14.07 14.25 -35.70
N GLU A 300 -14.38 15.42 -36.27
CA GLU A 300 -14.05 15.73 -37.66
C GLU A 300 -12.53 15.79 -37.91
N ASN A 301 -11.75 16.13 -36.88
CA ASN A 301 -10.30 16.37 -36.96
C ASN A 301 -9.48 15.38 -36.11
N ILE A 302 -9.76 14.08 -36.20
CA ILE A 302 -8.92 13.05 -35.55
C ILE A 302 -7.64 12.87 -36.37
N PRO A 303 -6.44 12.84 -35.75
CA PRO A 303 -5.20 12.62 -36.46
C PRO A 303 -5.12 11.19 -37.02
N ASN A 304 -4.33 11.01 -38.08
CA ASN A 304 -4.05 9.68 -38.60
C ASN A 304 -3.04 8.96 -37.70
N PHE A 305 -3.53 8.25 -36.70
CA PHE A 305 -2.68 7.52 -35.75
C PHE A 305 -1.72 6.53 -36.42
N GLU A 306 -2.04 5.97 -37.59
CA GLU A 306 -1.14 5.03 -38.28
C GLU A 306 0.15 5.69 -38.78
N GLN A 307 0.12 7.01 -39.01
CA GLN A 307 1.26 7.79 -39.50
C GLN A 307 2.04 8.48 -38.38
N MET A 308 1.54 8.42 -37.14
CA MET A 308 2.16 9.06 -35.98
C MET A 308 3.12 8.12 -35.27
N GLN A 309 4.20 8.68 -34.71
CA GLN A 309 5.04 8.00 -33.75
C GLN A 309 4.31 7.84 -32.40
N ASP A 310 4.75 6.88 -31.58
CA ASP A 310 4.07 6.57 -30.31
C ASP A 310 4.11 7.73 -29.32
N ASP A 311 5.18 8.52 -29.31
CA ASP A 311 5.28 9.75 -28.51
C ASP A 311 4.26 10.80 -28.97
N GLU A 312 4.11 11.01 -30.27
CA GLU A 312 3.13 11.96 -30.83
C GLU A 312 1.70 11.54 -30.50
N LYS A 313 1.39 10.23 -30.59
CA LYS A 313 0.09 9.69 -30.19
C LYS A 313 -0.19 9.96 -28.72
N LYS A 314 0.81 9.75 -27.86
CA LYS A 314 0.71 9.93 -26.42
C LYS A 314 0.49 11.39 -26.05
N GLU A 315 1.25 12.30 -26.66
CA GLU A 315 1.07 13.74 -26.48
C GLU A 315 -0.32 14.20 -26.90
N TRP A 316 -0.79 13.75 -28.07
CA TRP A 316 -2.15 14.06 -28.54
C TRP A 316 -3.21 13.51 -27.57
N MET A 317 -3.06 12.25 -27.12
CA MET A 317 -3.98 11.61 -26.18
C MET A 317 -4.07 12.34 -24.83
N ILE A 318 -2.93 12.82 -24.32
CA ILE A 318 -2.87 13.60 -23.09
C ILE A 318 -3.54 14.96 -23.33
N SER A 319 -3.16 15.67 -24.39
CA SER A 319 -3.75 16.97 -24.74
C SER A 319 -5.26 16.89 -24.96
N PHE A 320 -5.76 15.77 -25.48
CA PHE A 320 -7.18 15.51 -25.69
C PHE A 320 -7.94 15.38 -24.37
N ILE A 321 -7.37 14.75 -23.34
CA ILE A 321 -8.10 14.49 -22.10
C ILE A 321 -7.84 15.54 -21.02
N THR A 322 -6.73 16.28 -21.10
CA THR A 322 -6.34 17.30 -20.11
C THR A 322 -7.42 18.36 -19.83
N PRO A 323 -8.17 18.89 -20.81
CA PRO A 323 -9.25 19.85 -20.52
C PRO A 323 -10.31 19.28 -19.58
N ILE A 324 -10.72 18.03 -19.79
CA ILE A 324 -11.72 17.34 -18.96
C ILE A 324 -11.16 17.09 -17.55
N VAL A 325 -9.91 16.65 -17.44
CA VAL A 325 -9.26 16.43 -16.13
C VAL A 325 -9.11 17.74 -15.35
N ASN A 326 -8.73 18.84 -16.02
CA ASN A 326 -8.64 20.15 -15.40
C ASN A 326 -10.02 20.64 -14.93
N GLU A 327 -11.09 20.38 -15.68
CA GLU A 327 -12.45 20.69 -15.26
C GLU A 327 -12.84 19.92 -13.98
N ILE A 328 -12.57 18.61 -13.96
CA ILE A 328 -12.79 17.74 -12.79
C ILE A 328 -12.02 18.24 -11.56
N MET A 329 -10.77 18.66 -11.73
CA MET A 329 -9.89 19.13 -10.65
C MET A 329 -10.05 20.63 -10.32
N SER A 330 -10.97 21.33 -10.97
CA SER A 330 -11.05 22.80 -10.92
C SER A 330 -11.25 23.35 -9.50
N VAL A 331 -11.98 22.64 -8.64
CA VAL A 331 -12.16 23.02 -7.22
C VAL A 331 -10.83 22.92 -6.48
N SER A 332 -10.13 21.80 -6.59
CA SER A 332 -8.83 21.57 -5.95
C SER A 332 -7.78 22.58 -6.41
N GLN A 333 -7.76 22.91 -7.71
CA GLN A 333 -6.90 23.97 -8.26
C GLN A 333 -7.20 25.34 -7.65
N LYS A 334 -8.47 25.74 -7.58
CA LYS A 334 -8.87 27.01 -6.94
C LYS A 334 -8.50 27.04 -5.45
N VAL A 335 -8.63 25.92 -4.73
CA VAL A 335 -8.27 25.82 -3.31
C VAL A 335 -6.78 26.01 -3.11
N VAL A 336 -5.94 25.29 -3.87
CA VAL A 336 -4.47 25.40 -3.78
C VAL A 336 -4.00 26.82 -4.15
N ASN A 337 -4.63 27.44 -5.15
CA ASN A 337 -4.28 28.79 -5.58
C ASN A 337 -4.88 29.90 -4.69
N GLY A 338 -5.62 29.54 -3.64
CA GLY A 338 -6.25 30.50 -2.73
C GLY A 338 -7.37 31.35 -3.36
N THR A 339 -7.93 30.89 -4.48
CA THR A 339 -8.99 31.57 -5.26
C THR A 339 -10.35 30.89 -5.14
N PHE A 340 -10.48 29.87 -4.29
CA PHE A 340 -11.74 29.17 -4.07
C PHE A 340 -12.79 30.10 -3.46
N VAL A 341 -13.95 30.16 -4.11
CA VAL A 341 -15.15 30.84 -3.64
C VAL A 341 -16.29 29.84 -3.68
N GLU A 342 -17.02 29.74 -2.58
CA GLU A 342 -18.19 28.87 -2.49
C GLU A 342 -19.31 29.39 -3.41
N GLU A 343 -19.84 28.51 -4.24
CA GLU A 343 -20.94 28.83 -5.14
C GLU A 343 -22.27 28.88 -4.37
N ALA A 344 -23.05 29.95 -4.58
CA ALA A 344 -24.32 30.14 -3.88
C ALA A 344 -25.39 29.09 -4.23
N ASN A 345 -25.44 28.65 -5.49
CA ASN A 345 -26.43 27.66 -5.99
C ASN A 345 -25.72 26.63 -6.89
N PRO A 346 -25.08 25.63 -6.30
CA PRO A 346 -24.29 24.70 -7.07
C PRO A 346 -25.11 23.60 -7.74
N ASP A 347 -24.68 23.16 -8.93
CA ASP A 347 -25.16 21.92 -9.53
C ASP A 347 -24.61 20.72 -8.74
N MET A 348 -25.44 20.18 -7.87
CA MET A 348 -25.06 19.08 -6.99
C MET A 348 -24.81 17.76 -7.75
N VAL A 349 -25.44 17.56 -8.91
CA VAL A 349 -25.24 16.35 -9.72
C VAL A 349 -23.87 16.41 -10.39
N ASN A 350 -23.55 17.55 -11.00
CA ASN A 350 -22.24 17.76 -11.59
C ASN A 350 -21.14 17.72 -10.53
N LYS A 351 -21.33 18.39 -9.38
CA LYS A 351 -20.38 18.34 -8.27
C LYS A 351 -20.13 16.94 -7.74
N TYR A 352 -21.19 16.14 -7.55
CA TYR A 352 -21.06 14.74 -7.15
C TYR A 352 -20.20 13.96 -8.16
N SER A 353 -20.46 14.18 -9.45
CA SER A 353 -19.75 13.50 -10.55
C SER A 353 -18.27 13.89 -10.60
N MET A 354 -17.96 15.18 -10.45
CA MET A 354 -16.57 15.67 -10.38
C MET A 354 -15.83 15.09 -9.17
N VAL A 355 -16.44 15.12 -7.98
CA VAL A 355 -15.84 14.54 -6.76
C VAL A 355 -15.63 13.04 -6.91
N LEU A 356 -16.59 12.31 -7.49
CA LEU A 356 -16.47 10.88 -7.75
C LEU A 356 -15.27 10.58 -8.64
N VAL A 357 -15.13 11.31 -9.74
CA VAL A 357 -14.04 11.07 -10.70
C VAL A 357 -12.70 11.51 -10.11
N GLU A 358 -12.62 12.66 -9.45
CA GLU A 358 -11.39 13.15 -8.85
C GLU A 358 -10.86 12.20 -7.76
N LEU A 359 -11.69 11.84 -6.78
CA LEU A 359 -11.31 10.87 -5.75
C LEU A 359 -10.98 9.50 -6.35
N GLY A 360 -11.69 9.13 -7.42
CA GLY A 360 -11.43 7.94 -8.19
C GLY A 360 -10.05 7.93 -8.86
N LEU A 361 -9.67 9.02 -9.51
CA LEU A 361 -8.37 9.21 -10.14
C LEU A 361 -7.23 9.21 -9.11
N VAL A 362 -7.43 9.83 -7.94
CA VAL A 362 -6.49 9.74 -6.82
C VAL A 362 -6.27 8.27 -6.40
N PHE A 363 -7.35 7.49 -6.28
CA PHE A 363 -7.26 6.08 -5.93
C PHE A 363 -6.60 5.23 -7.03
N LEU A 364 -6.88 5.54 -8.30
CA LEU A 364 -6.24 4.88 -9.45
C LEU A 364 -4.73 5.17 -9.50
N GLU A 365 -4.30 6.41 -9.22
CA GLU A 365 -2.88 6.76 -9.15
C GLU A 365 -2.17 6.01 -8.01
N LEU A 366 -2.78 5.95 -6.82
CA LEU A 366 -2.25 5.15 -5.72
C LEU A 366 -2.12 3.66 -6.08
N CYS A 367 -3.05 3.12 -6.87
CA CYS A 367 -2.98 1.76 -7.39
C CYS A 367 -1.90 1.59 -8.48
N ASP A 368 -1.71 2.58 -9.34
CA ASP A 368 -0.72 2.55 -10.43
C ASP A 368 0.70 2.64 -9.89
N ILE A 369 0.95 3.50 -8.90
CA ILE A 369 2.24 3.63 -8.22
C ILE A 369 2.72 2.29 -7.64
N VAL A 370 1.81 1.45 -7.13
CA VAL A 370 2.16 0.10 -6.65
C VAL A 370 2.67 -0.79 -7.77
N LYS A 371 2.07 -0.71 -8.96
CA LYS A 371 2.49 -1.51 -10.12
C LYS A 371 3.80 -0.99 -10.73
N SER A 372 4.00 0.33 -10.69
CA SER A 372 5.19 1.01 -11.22
C SER A 372 5.78 1.98 -10.18
N PRO A 373 6.52 1.44 -9.20
CA PRO A 373 7.05 2.23 -8.08
C PRO A 373 7.95 3.37 -8.53
N ASN A 374 7.63 4.57 -8.06
CA ASN A 374 8.45 5.75 -8.22
C ASN A 374 8.32 6.64 -6.99
N ARG A 375 9.47 7.07 -6.45
CA ARG A 375 9.51 7.82 -5.19
C ARG A 375 8.76 9.15 -5.27
N GLU A 376 9.10 9.99 -6.24
CA GLU A 376 8.51 11.33 -6.34
C GLU A 376 7.00 11.26 -6.58
N ARG A 377 6.55 10.37 -7.48
CA ARG A 377 5.12 10.11 -7.68
C ARG A 377 4.41 9.73 -6.39
N LEU A 378 4.99 8.81 -5.60
CA LEU A 378 4.40 8.43 -4.32
C LEU A 378 4.33 9.62 -3.36
N ILE A 379 5.40 10.40 -3.22
CA ILE A 379 5.45 11.52 -2.29
C ILE A 379 4.42 12.59 -2.66
N THR A 380 4.32 12.97 -3.93
CA THR A 380 3.32 13.93 -4.42
C THR A 380 1.89 13.41 -4.22
N CYS A 381 1.64 12.13 -4.53
CA CYS A 381 0.33 11.50 -4.30
C CYS A 381 -0.03 11.47 -2.80
N LEU A 382 0.94 11.18 -1.93
CA LEU A 382 0.74 11.17 -0.47
C LEU A 382 0.45 12.57 0.09
N LYS A 383 1.14 13.62 -0.39
CA LYS A 383 0.81 15.00 -0.02
C LYS A 383 -0.65 15.33 -0.34
N TYR A 384 -1.11 14.95 -1.53
CA TYR A 384 -2.50 15.20 -1.92
C TYR A 384 -3.50 14.39 -1.07
N LEU A 385 -3.25 13.10 -0.92
CA LEU A 385 -4.04 12.20 -0.08
C LEU A 385 -4.12 12.67 1.38
N MET A 386 -3.04 13.22 1.93
CA MET A 386 -3.01 13.75 3.29
C MET A 386 -4.07 14.83 3.48
N LEU A 387 -4.19 15.77 2.54
CA LEU A 387 -5.17 16.85 2.59
C LEU A 387 -6.59 16.32 2.46
N ILE A 388 -6.84 15.41 1.50
CA ILE A 388 -8.16 14.78 1.29
C ILE A 388 -8.60 14.03 2.56
N LEU A 389 -7.72 13.19 3.11
CA LEU A 389 -8.01 12.40 4.32
C LEU A 389 -8.25 13.29 5.55
N LYS A 390 -7.50 14.40 5.68
CA LYS A 390 -7.66 15.37 6.76
C LYS A 390 -8.95 16.18 6.62
N GLY A 391 -9.33 16.54 5.39
CA GLY A 391 -10.56 17.26 5.07
C GLY A 391 -11.80 16.41 5.35
N HIS A 392 -11.78 15.14 4.94
CA HIS A 392 -12.86 14.19 5.24
C HIS A 392 -12.99 13.91 6.75
N ASN A 393 -11.87 13.73 7.45
CA ASN A 393 -11.88 13.49 8.89
C ASN A 393 -10.73 14.23 9.57
N SER A 394 -11.07 15.24 10.38
CA SER A 394 -10.09 16.03 11.13
C SER A 394 -9.22 15.21 12.10
N LYS A 395 -9.67 14.01 12.48
CA LYS A 395 -8.95 13.03 13.32
C LYS A 395 -8.42 11.84 12.52
N SER A 396 -8.28 11.98 11.20
CA SER A 396 -7.75 10.93 10.33
C SER A 396 -6.37 10.48 10.79
N LYS A 397 -6.29 9.22 11.23
CA LYS A 397 -5.02 8.62 11.62
C LYS A 397 -4.07 8.54 10.43
N TYR A 398 -4.54 8.10 9.27
CA TYR A 398 -3.70 8.01 8.07
C TYR A 398 -3.17 9.36 7.58
N ALA A 399 -3.92 10.46 7.73
CA ALA A 399 -3.38 11.80 7.44
C ALA A 399 -2.16 12.12 8.34
N LEU A 400 -2.24 11.80 9.64
CA LEU A 400 -1.12 11.94 10.57
C LEU A 400 0.05 10.98 10.25
N GLU A 401 -0.25 9.76 9.82
CA GLU A 401 0.75 8.78 9.41
C GLU A 401 1.54 9.25 8.18
N ILE A 402 0.84 9.80 7.19
CA ILE A 402 1.43 10.40 5.99
C ILE A 402 2.29 11.61 6.36
N LEU A 403 1.78 12.54 7.18
CA LEU A 403 2.55 13.71 7.63
C LEU A 403 3.88 13.29 8.28
N ARG A 404 3.83 12.31 9.19
CA ARG A 404 5.03 11.77 9.84
C ARG A 404 5.99 11.12 8.84
N PHE A 405 5.46 10.41 7.84
CA PHE A 405 6.29 9.84 6.78
C PHE A 405 6.94 10.93 5.92
N LEU A 406 6.22 12.00 5.56
CA LEU A 406 6.81 13.15 4.85
C LEU A 406 7.93 13.82 5.67
N CYS A 407 7.73 14.02 6.98
CA CYS A 407 8.79 14.52 7.86
C CYS A 407 10.01 13.59 7.90
N GLN A 408 9.80 12.27 7.87
CA GLN A 408 10.90 11.31 7.73
C GLN A 408 11.63 11.46 6.39
N GLN A 409 10.88 11.66 5.31
CA GLN A 409 11.42 11.74 3.95
C GLN A 409 12.21 13.01 3.67
N TYR A 410 11.81 14.15 4.25
CA TYR A 410 12.44 15.46 3.98
C TYR A 410 13.40 15.93 5.08
N ALA A 411 13.28 15.41 6.31
CA ALA A 411 14.10 15.87 7.44
C ALA A 411 14.80 14.73 8.17
N LEU A 412 14.04 13.80 8.78
CA LEU A 412 14.56 12.93 9.84
C LEU A 412 15.47 11.80 9.36
N LEU A 413 15.32 11.35 8.11
CA LEU A 413 16.13 10.28 7.52
C LEU A 413 17.25 10.86 6.67
N SER A 414 18.38 10.15 6.59
CA SER A 414 19.40 10.40 5.58
C SER A 414 18.84 10.16 4.17
N LYS A 415 19.52 10.66 3.12
CA LYS A 415 19.08 10.43 1.72
C LYS A 415 18.98 8.94 1.39
N LYS A 416 19.97 8.15 1.81
CA LYS A 416 19.97 6.68 1.64
C LYS A 416 18.76 6.04 2.36
N GLN A 417 18.48 6.45 3.59
CA GLN A 417 17.38 5.90 4.39
C GLN A 417 16.01 6.29 3.85
N SER A 418 15.83 7.54 3.39
CA SER A 418 14.56 8.02 2.85
C SER A 418 14.17 7.25 1.59
N HIS A 419 15.12 7.04 0.67
CA HIS A 419 14.94 6.21 -0.52
C HIS A 419 14.65 4.74 -0.17
N ALA A 420 15.44 4.16 0.73
CA ALA A 420 15.24 2.79 1.18
C ALA A 420 13.85 2.59 1.82
N ALA A 421 13.37 3.57 2.59
CA ALA A 421 12.08 3.50 3.24
C ALA A 421 10.92 3.50 2.23
N VAL A 422 10.99 4.32 1.17
CA VAL A 422 9.97 4.36 0.11
C VAL A 422 9.97 3.07 -0.69
N TYR A 423 11.13 2.67 -1.22
CA TYR A 423 11.19 1.50 -2.09
C TYR A 423 10.99 0.18 -1.35
N GLY A 424 11.23 0.16 -0.04
CA GLY A 424 10.90 -0.99 0.79
C GLY A 424 9.40 -1.28 0.90
N LEU A 425 8.52 -0.30 0.64
CA LEU A 425 7.05 -0.49 0.67
C LEU A 425 6.54 -1.44 -0.42
N PHE A 426 7.41 -1.80 -1.38
CA PHE A 426 7.08 -2.61 -2.53
C PHE A 426 7.81 -3.96 -2.47
N VAL A 427 7.09 -5.01 -2.89
CA VAL A 427 7.58 -6.38 -2.97
C VAL A 427 7.30 -6.92 -4.35
N ASN A 428 8.35 -7.34 -5.05
CA ASN A 428 8.21 -8.09 -6.29
C ASN A 428 8.10 -9.59 -5.98
N THR A 429 6.98 -10.18 -6.37
CA THR A 429 6.67 -11.60 -6.18
C THR A 429 7.30 -12.52 -7.25
N GLY A 430 7.92 -11.94 -8.28
CA GLY A 430 8.35 -12.59 -9.51
C GLY A 430 7.30 -12.55 -10.62
N LYS A 431 6.04 -12.23 -10.29
CA LYS A 431 4.94 -12.03 -11.26
C LYS A 431 4.52 -10.57 -11.36
N THR A 432 4.43 -9.91 -10.21
CA THR A 432 4.00 -8.53 -10.09
C THR A 432 4.59 -7.88 -8.84
N ILE A 433 4.57 -6.56 -8.80
CA ILE A 433 4.91 -5.76 -7.63
C ILE A 433 3.64 -5.50 -6.83
N ILE A 434 3.71 -5.75 -5.52
CA ILE A 434 2.61 -5.55 -4.56
C ILE A 434 3.11 -4.75 -3.34
N PRO A 435 2.20 -4.19 -2.52
CA PRO A 435 2.56 -3.64 -1.22
C PRO A 435 3.17 -4.69 -0.29
N ALA A 436 4.11 -4.29 0.57
CA ALA A 436 4.77 -5.21 1.49
C ALA A 436 3.81 -5.79 2.55
N ASP A 437 2.83 -5.03 3.01
CA ASP A 437 1.78 -5.53 3.91
C ASP A 437 0.79 -6.48 3.21
N LEU A 438 0.55 -6.35 1.90
CA LEU A 438 -0.24 -7.36 1.17
C LEU A 438 0.51 -8.71 1.10
N GLN A 439 1.84 -8.68 0.95
CA GLN A 439 2.66 -9.88 1.06
C GLN A 439 2.56 -10.50 2.47
N MET A 440 2.51 -9.67 3.52
CA MET A 440 2.31 -10.15 4.89
C MET A 440 0.91 -10.75 5.08
N GLU A 441 -0.14 -10.15 4.54
CA GLU A 441 -1.51 -10.68 4.56
C GLU A 441 -1.59 -12.07 3.89
N HIS A 442 -0.86 -12.29 2.79
CA HIS A 442 -0.74 -13.63 2.20
C HIS A 442 -0.07 -14.64 3.15
N LEU A 443 0.99 -14.25 3.85
CA LEU A 443 1.64 -15.11 4.86
C LEU A 443 0.73 -15.39 6.06
N VAL A 444 -0.02 -14.39 6.53
CA VAL A 444 -1.02 -14.55 7.60
C VAL A 444 -2.10 -15.54 7.17
N ARG A 445 -2.57 -15.46 5.92
CA ARG A 445 -3.59 -16.38 5.39
C ARG A 445 -3.10 -17.82 5.32
N ILE A 446 -1.90 -18.03 4.78
CA ILE A 446 -1.25 -19.36 4.74
C ILE A 446 -1.12 -19.91 6.16
N THR A 447 -0.64 -19.08 7.08
CA THR A 447 -0.51 -19.43 8.50
C THR A 447 -1.85 -19.85 9.11
N LYS A 448 -2.91 -19.06 8.93
CA LYS A 448 -4.25 -19.39 9.44
C LYS A 448 -4.77 -20.71 8.87
N THR A 449 -4.52 -21.00 7.60
CA THR A 449 -4.88 -22.29 6.97
C THR A 449 -4.16 -23.46 7.66
N HIS A 450 -2.86 -23.34 7.90
CA HIS A 450 -2.11 -24.38 8.61
C HIS A 450 -2.53 -24.52 10.08
N ILE A 451 -2.88 -23.43 10.75
CA ILE A 451 -3.40 -23.47 12.13
C ILE A 451 -4.70 -24.26 12.17
N ARG A 452 -5.64 -23.96 11.27
CA ARG A 452 -6.91 -24.68 11.14
C ARG A 452 -6.70 -26.18 10.88
N ALA A 453 -5.71 -26.53 10.07
CA ALA A 453 -5.37 -27.92 9.75
C ALA A 453 -4.81 -28.73 10.94
N MET A 454 -4.47 -28.11 12.08
CA MET A 454 -4.01 -28.86 13.27
C MET A 454 -5.14 -29.37 14.16
N CYS A 455 -6.39 -28.97 13.91
CA CYS A 455 -7.55 -29.40 14.68
C CYS A 455 -7.32 -29.31 16.21
N SER A 456 -7.40 -30.43 16.94
CA SER A 456 -7.22 -30.49 18.39
C SER A 456 -5.76 -30.47 18.87
N ASN A 457 -4.77 -30.54 17.97
CA ASN A 457 -3.34 -30.60 18.30
C ASN A 457 -2.68 -29.22 18.41
N VAL A 458 -3.48 -28.16 18.51
CA VAL A 458 -3.04 -26.76 18.64
C VAL A 458 -2.56 -26.55 20.08
N THR A 459 -1.25 -26.73 20.30
CA THR A 459 -0.54 -26.39 21.54
C THR A 459 0.52 -25.34 21.21
N ASP A 460 0.90 -24.53 22.18
CA ASP A 460 1.90 -23.48 21.97
C ASP A 460 3.20 -24.03 21.35
N GLN A 461 3.66 -25.20 21.80
CA GLN A 461 4.87 -25.82 21.26
C GLN A 461 4.69 -26.40 19.84
N SER A 462 3.54 -27.00 19.52
CA SER A 462 3.30 -27.54 18.17
C SER A 462 3.17 -26.42 17.13
N LEU A 463 2.63 -25.27 17.53
CA LEU A 463 2.49 -24.08 16.69
C LEU A 463 3.81 -23.38 16.42
N ILE A 464 4.63 -23.14 17.45
CA ILE A 464 5.97 -22.56 17.27
C ILE A 464 6.76 -23.46 16.32
N LYS A 465 6.81 -24.77 16.58
CA LYS A 465 7.49 -25.75 15.71
C LYS A 465 7.00 -25.71 14.26
N ARG A 466 5.68 -25.67 14.05
CA ARG A 466 5.11 -25.66 12.69
C ARG A 466 5.34 -24.32 11.98
N SER A 467 5.27 -23.22 12.73
CA SER A 467 5.48 -21.87 12.18
C SER A 467 6.90 -21.64 11.71
N SER A 468 7.89 -22.10 12.48
CA SER A 468 9.30 -22.09 12.10
C SER A 468 9.59 -22.95 10.86
N ALA A 469 8.71 -23.91 10.52
CA ALA A 469 8.85 -24.76 9.35
C ALA A 469 8.15 -24.23 8.08
N PHE A 470 7.36 -23.14 8.17
CA PHE A 470 6.62 -22.63 7.00
C PHE A 470 7.53 -22.26 5.83
N PHE A 471 8.73 -21.77 6.10
CA PHE A 471 9.67 -21.45 5.04
C PHE A 471 10.14 -22.69 4.28
N GLY A 472 10.56 -23.74 4.99
CA GLY A 472 10.99 -24.98 4.37
C GLY A 472 9.87 -25.71 3.61
N ILE A 473 8.63 -25.62 4.11
CA ILE A 473 7.45 -26.18 3.42
C ILE A 473 7.25 -25.51 2.05
N ASN A 474 7.41 -24.19 1.98
CA ASN A 474 7.22 -23.46 0.73
C ASN A 474 8.32 -23.79 -0.30
N GLU A 475 9.59 -23.89 0.14
CA GLU A 475 10.70 -24.31 -0.73
C GLU A 475 10.50 -25.72 -1.30
N ILE A 476 10.01 -26.65 -0.48
CA ILE A 476 9.69 -28.02 -0.91
C ILE A 476 8.54 -28.01 -1.93
N SER A 477 7.49 -27.20 -1.70
CA SER A 477 6.36 -27.08 -2.61
C SER A 477 6.79 -26.52 -3.97
N GLU A 478 7.58 -25.44 -4.00
CA GLU A 478 8.11 -24.86 -5.24
C GLU A 478 9.04 -25.84 -5.99
N ALA A 479 9.86 -26.60 -5.27
CA ALA A 479 10.74 -27.62 -5.87
C ALA A 479 9.94 -28.78 -6.47
N PHE A 480 8.88 -29.21 -5.79
CA PHE A 480 7.98 -30.26 -6.29
C PHE A 480 7.20 -29.82 -7.53
N GLU A 481 6.71 -28.58 -7.58
CA GLU A 481 6.05 -28.05 -8.78
C GLU A 481 7.00 -27.96 -9.98
N LYS A 482 8.26 -27.55 -9.75
CA LYS A 482 9.28 -27.49 -10.80
C LYS A 482 9.71 -28.86 -11.31
N SER A 483 9.59 -29.92 -10.51
CA SER A 483 9.93 -31.29 -10.94
C SER A 483 8.81 -31.96 -11.75
N HIS A 484 7.64 -31.32 -11.86
CA HIS A 484 6.46 -31.81 -12.59
C HIS A 484 6.06 -30.90 -13.76
N GLN A 485 6.93 -29.94 -14.14
CA GLN A 485 6.93 -29.26 -15.44
C GLN A 485 8.04 -29.87 -16.30
#